data_AF-A0A9D2DLK3-F1
#
_entry.id   AF-A0A9D2DLK3-F1
#
_cell.length_a   1.000
_cell.length_b   1.000
_cell.length_c   1.000
_cell.angle_alpha   90.00
_cell.angle_beta   90.00
_cell.angle_gamma   90.00
#
_symmetry.space_group_name_H-M   'P 1'
#
loop_
_entity.id
_entity.type
_entity.pdbx_description
1 polymer ?
#
loop_
_entity_poly.entity_id
_entity_poly.type
_entity_poly.pdbx_seq_one_letter_code
_entity_poly.pdbx_strand_id
1 'polypeptide(L)'
;MKLGQEMFAIKLYELEQQYGRMQSRLRLCQQEDHARIRQELEKAMDEYKESELLLQKNVEGSRSPAITALSNAQLEYCRTVGKILEQKLPGYLHSEVSTSSDDKAEAAALYAEYAIDFAVQSTRYALIAALKAIDLQMSAEKQKEETKDEEK
;
A
#
# COMPACT_ATOMS: atom_id res chain seq x y z
N MET A 1 -11.59 -15.66 -23.64
CA MET A 1 -11.72 -14.86 -22.39
C MET A 1 -10.53 -13.91 -22.34
N LYS A 2 -10.73 -12.64 -21.94
CA LYS A 2 -9.67 -11.61 -21.97
C LYS A 2 -8.67 -11.88 -20.84
N LEU A 3 -7.51 -12.45 -21.17
CA LEU A 3 -6.44 -12.84 -20.23
C LEU A 3 -6.08 -11.75 -19.19
N GLY A 4 -6.19 -10.47 -19.58
CA GLY A 4 -5.88 -9.35 -18.68
C GLY A 4 -6.81 -9.20 -17.47
N GLN A 5 -8.05 -9.67 -17.53
CA GLN A 5 -8.98 -9.61 -16.38
C GLN A 5 -8.74 -10.73 -15.36
N GLU A 6 -8.32 -11.92 -15.80
CA GLU A 6 -8.04 -13.05 -14.91
C GLU A 6 -6.69 -12.90 -14.20
N MET A 7 -5.68 -12.33 -14.87
CA MET A 7 -4.30 -12.23 -14.36
C MET A 7 -4.18 -11.46 -13.04
N PHE A 8 -5.02 -10.43 -12.82
CA PHE A 8 -4.96 -9.57 -11.65
C PHE A 8 -6.20 -9.64 -10.76
N ALA A 9 -7.17 -10.52 -11.05
CA ALA A 9 -8.48 -10.55 -10.38
C ALA A 9 -8.38 -10.61 -8.85
N ILE A 10 -7.53 -11.51 -8.33
CA ILE A 10 -7.33 -11.67 -6.87
C ILE A 10 -6.74 -10.41 -6.25
N LYS A 11 -5.77 -9.77 -6.93
CA LYS A 11 -5.11 -8.57 -6.41
C LYS A 11 -5.99 -7.33 -6.47
N LEU A 12 -6.82 -7.21 -7.51
CA LEU A 12 -7.81 -6.14 -7.60
C LEU A 12 -8.90 -6.31 -6.54
N TYR A 13 -9.36 -7.55 -6.30
CA TYR A 13 -10.28 -7.84 -5.21
C TYR A 13 -9.69 -7.51 -3.85
N GLU A 14 -8.43 -7.89 -3.59
CA GLU A 14 -7.73 -7.53 -2.35
C GLU A 14 -7.66 -6.01 -2.15
N LEU A 15 -7.34 -5.24 -3.19
CA LEU A 15 -7.31 -3.78 -3.14
C LEU A 15 -8.69 -3.17 -2.83
N GLU A 16 -9.74 -3.65 -3.49
CA GLU A 16 -11.13 -3.23 -3.26
C GLU A 16 -11.56 -3.50 -1.81
N GLN A 17 -11.25 -4.68 -1.29
CA GLN A 17 -11.56 -5.05 0.09
C GLN A 17 -10.84 -4.14 1.09
N GLN A 18 -9.56 -3.84 0.89
CA GLN A 18 -8.82 -2.96 1.80
C GLN A 18 -9.40 -1.53 1.79
N TYR A 19 -9.72 -1.01 0.61
CA TYR A 19 -10.35 0.31 0.48
C TYR A 19 -11.72 0.36 1.18
N GLY A 20 -12.57 -0.65 0.93
CA GLY A 20 -13.90 -0.74 1.57
C GLY A 20 -13.82 -0.88 3.08
N ARG A 21 -12.88 -1.67 3.61
CA ARG A 21 -12.62 -1.79 5.06
C ARG A 21 -12.19 -0.47 5.66
N MET A 22 -11.23 0.22 5.04
CA MET A 22 -10.74 1.53 5.51
C MET A 22 -11.88 2.56 5.59
N GLN A 23 -12.65 2.72 4.51
CA GLN A 23 -13.78 3.66 4.48
C GLN A 23 -14.84 3.36 5.54
N SER A 24 -15.16 2.07 5.73
CA SER A 24 -16.20 1.66 6.68
C SER A 24 -15.75 1.90 8.12
N ARG A 25 -14.50 1.56 8.46
CA ARG A 25 -13.91 1.81 9.80
C ARG A 25 -13.86 3.30 10.12
N LEU A 26 -13.40 4.14 9.19
CA LEU A 26 -13.36 5.59 9.37
C LEU A 26 -14.75 6.18 9.65
N ARG A 27 -15.78 5.76 8.90
CA ARG A 27 -17.16 6.22 9.13
C ARG A 27 -17.71 5.80 10.48
N LEU A 28 -17.41 4.58 10.93
CA LEU A 28 -17.83 4.11 12.25
C LEU A 28 -17.15 4.92 13.35
N CYS A 29 -15.82 5.10 13.28
CA CYS A 29 -15.05 5.83 14.28
C CYS A 29 -15.48 7.30 14.49
N GLN A 30 -16.12 7.94 13.50
CA GLN A 30 -16.61 9.32 13.62
C GLN A 30 -17.69 9.50 14.71
N GLN A 31 -18.38 8.42 15.09
CA GLN A 31 -19.48 8.45 16.06
C GLN A 31 -19.10 7.81 17.40
N GLU A 32 -17.85 7.37 17.55
CA GLU A 32 -17.39 6.59 18.69
C GLU A 32 -16.66 7.44 19.75
N ASP A 33 -16.57 6.91 20.96
CA ASP A 33 -15.81 7.54 22.03
C ASP A 33 -14.29 7.30 21.90
N HIS A 34 -13.51 8.03 22.72
CA HIS A 34 -12.05 7.90 22.72
C HIS A 34 -11.56 6.48 23.07
N ALA A 35 -12.31 5.71 23.86
CA ALA A 35 -11.88 4.37 24.26
C ALA A 35 -11.97 3.40 23.06
N ARG A 36 -13.08 3.45 22.33
CA ARG A 36 -13.29 2.66 21.10
C ARG A 36 -12.34 3.09 19.99
N ILE A 37 -12.09 4.38 19.81
CA ILE A 37 -11.09 4.88 18.83
C ILE A 37 -9.69 4.31 19.14
N ARG A 38 -9.27 4.30 20.42
CA ARG A 38 -7.97 3.73 20.81
C ARG A 38 -7.89 2.22 20.56
N GLN A 39 -8.96 1.49 20.86
CA GLN A 39 -9.01 0.05 20.58
C GLN A 39 -8.91 -0.23 19.07
N GLU A 40 -9.61 0.57 18.25
CA GLU A 40 -9.61 0.41 16.81
C GLU A 40 -8.24 0.76 16.19
N LEU A 41 -7.56 1.76 16.75
CA LEU A 41 -6.18 2.11 16.40
C LEU A 41 -5.23 0.95 16.71
N GLU A 42 -5.29 0.38 17.91
CA GLU A 42 -4.46 -0.77 18.31
C GLU A 42 -4.66 -1.95 17.36
N LYS A 43 -5.92 -2.28 17.06
CA LYS A 43 -6.26 -3.32 16.10
C LYS A 43 -5.72 -3.03 14.70
N ALA A 44 -5.84 -1.80 14.21
CA ALA A 44 -5.28 -1.40 12.91
C ALA A 44 -3.76 -1.53 12.87
N MET A 45 -3.07 -1.17 13.96
CA MET A 45 -1.62 -1.31 14.08
C MET A 45 -1.19 -2.78 14.07
N ASP A 46 -1.92 -3.66 14.74
CA ASP A 46 -1.60 -5.09 14.76
C ASP A 46 -1.82 -5.74 13.39
N GLU A 47 -2.92 -5.42 12.70
CA GLU A 47 -3.18 -5.85 11.32
C GLU A 47 -2.06 -5.37 10.37
N TYR A 48 -1.57 -4.14 10.56
CA TYR A 48 -0.45 -3.60 9.77
C TYR A 48 0.86 -4.35 10.01
N LYS A 49 1.22 -4.59 11.28
CA LYS A 49 2.43 -5.35 11.65
C LYS A 49 2.38 -6.78 11.12
N GLU A 50 1.22 -7.42 11.17
CA GLU A 50 1.03 -8.75 10.60
C GLU A 50 1.32 -8.74 9.09
N SER A 51 0.81 -7.74 8.37
CA SER A 51 1.09 -7.56 6.94
C SER A 51 2.57 -7.33 6.64
N GLU A 52 3.28 -6.54 7.45
CA GLU A 52 4.74 -6.36 7.30
C GLU A 52 5.51 -7.67 7.52
N LEU A 53 5.11 -8.47 8.51
CA LEU A 53 5.72 -9.79 8.77
C LEU A 53 5.48 -10.76 7.61
N LEU A 54 4.28 -10.75 7.02
CA LEU A 54 3.99 -11.55 5.82
C LEU A 54 4.83 -11.11 4.63
N LEU A 55 5.01 -9.80 4.43
CA LEU A 55 5.90 -9.27 3.40
C LEU A 55 7.34 -9.75 3.60
N GLN A 56 7.85 -9.71 4.83
CA GLN A 56 9.19 -10.20 5.15
C GLN A 56 9.35 -11.71 4.88
N LYS A 57 8.37 -12.52 5.28
CA LYS A 57 8.39 -13.98 5.00
C LYS A 57 8.36 -14.27 3.50
N ASN A 58 7.63 -13.49 2.73
CA ASN A 58 7.60 -13.61 1.26
C ASN A 58 8.98 -13.32 0.64
N VAL A 59 9.77 -12.41 1.22
CA VAL A 59 11.16 -12.17 0.80
C VAL A 59 12.03 -13.38 1.04
N GLU A 60 11.97 -13.94 2.26
CA GLU A 60 12.78 -15.09 2.69
C GLU A 60 12.44 -16.36 1.91
N GLY A 61 11.17 -16.53 1.49
CA GLY A 61 10.70 -17.66 0.69
C GLY A 61 10.82 -17.47 -0.83
N SER A 62 11.12 -16.27 -1.33
CA SER A 62 11.13 -15.99 -2.77
C SER A 62 12.37 -16.57 -3.46
N ARG A 63 12.15 -17.31 -4.55
CA ARG A 63 13.22 -17.77 -5.46
C ARG A 63 13.58 -16.77 -6.56
N SER A 64 12.83 -15.67 -6.68
CA SER A 64 13.04 -14.65 -7.72
C SER A 64 13.84 -13.47 -7.15
N PRO A 65 15.04 -13.18 -7.67
CA PRO A 65 15.84 -12.04 -7.25
C PRO A 65 15.11 -10.70 -7.42
N ALA A 66 14.27 -10.58 -8.44
CA ALA A 66 13.49 -9.37 -8.70
C ALA A 66 12.45 -9.12 -7.61
N ILE A 67 11.73 -10.17 -7.17
CA ILE A 67 10.73 -10.05 -6.10
C ILE A 67 11.40 -9.74 -4.76
N THR A 68 12.56 -10.35 -4.49
CA THR A 68 13.36 -10.04 -3.30
C THR A 68 13.81 -8.58 -3.29
N ALA A 69 14.33 -8.06 -4.41
CA ALA A 69 14.74 -6.66 -4.53
C ALA A 69 13.58 -5.67 -4.33
N LEU A 70 12.44 -5.91 -4.98
CA LEU A 70 11.24 -5.07 -4.85
C LEU A 70 10.71 -5.07 -3.41
N SER A 71 10.66 -6.24 -2.77
CA SER A 71 10.16 -6.35 -1.40
C SER A 71 11.10 -5.71 -0.37
N ASN A 72 12.42 -5.81 -0.58
CA ASN A 72 13.39 -5.11 0.26
C ASN A 72 13.24 -3.58 0.15
N ALA A 73 13.07 -3.06 -1.07
CA ALA A 73 12.83 -1.63 -1.27
C ALA A 73 11.53 -1.17 -0.59
N GLN A 74 10.47 -1.99 -0.64
CA GLN A 74 9.23 -1.70 0.06
C GLN A 74 9.41 -1.69 1.59
N LEU A 75 10.13 -2.66 2.16
CA LEU A 75 10.42 -2.70 3.60
C LEU A 75 11.26 -1.50 4.04
N GLU A 76 12.26 -1.10 3.25
CA GLU A 76 13.08 0.08 3.53
C GLU A 76 12.24 1.36 3.51
N TYR A 77 11.33 1.50 2.53
CA TYR A 77 10.37 2.60 2.46
C TYR A 77 9.50 2.64 3.72
N CYS A 78 8.83 1.54 4.08
CA CYS A 78 7.97 1.47 5.27
C CYS A 78 8.71 1.88 6.55
N ARG A 79 9.92 1.35 6.76
CA ARG A 79 10.76 1.68 7.93
C ARG A 79 11.19 3.14 7.95
N THR A 80 11.55 3.71 6.80
CA THR A 80 12.03 5.09 6.70
C THR A 80 10.89 6.07 6.96
N VAL A 81 9.75 5.84 6.31
CA VAL A 81 8.55 6.65 6.46
C VAL A 81 8.02 6.58 7.89
N GLY A 82 7.92 5.38 8.48
CA GLY A 82 7.54 5.22 9.88
C GLY A 82 8.41 6.03 10.84
N LYS A 83 9.74 5.97 10.68
CA LYS A 83 10.67 6.77 11.50
C LYS A 83 10.48 8.27 11.36
N ILE A 84 10.28 8.77 10.14
CA ILE A 84 10.08 10.21 9.91
C ILE A 84 8.81 10.66 10.62
N LEU A 85 7.73 9.91 10.45
CA LEU A 85 6.40 10.30 10.89
C LEU A 85 6.24 10.17 12.40
N GLU A 86 6.75 9.11 13.02
CA GLU A 86 6.63 8.88 14.46
C GLU A 86 7.60 9.72 15.29
N GLN A 87 8.81 9.97 14.77
CA GLN A 87 9.92 10.51 15.58
C GLN A 87 10.32 11.94 15.22
N LYS A 88 10.06 12.39 13.97
CA LYS A 88 10.56 13.69 13.48
C LYS A 88 9.46 14.71 13.21
N LEU A 89 8.31 14.27 12.70
CA LEU A 89 7.20 15.15 12.31
C LEU A 89 6.72 16.08 13.44
N PRO A 90 6.56 15.63 14.71
CA PRO A 90 6.17 16.53 15.80
C PRO A 90 7.18 17.65 16.06
N GLY A 91 8.47 17.38 15.83
CA GLY A 91 9.53 18.38 15.99
C GLY A 91 9.59 19.40 14.86
N TYR A 92 9.08 19.08 13.68
CA TYR A 92 9.01 20.01 12.54
C TYR A 92 7.83 20.99 12.62
N LEU A 93 6.79 20.64 13.39
CA LEU A 93 5.57 21.45 13.51
C LEU A 93 5.58 22.34 14.77
N HIS A 94 6.55 22.15 15.66
CA HIS A 94 6.65 22.93 16.89
C HIS A 94 6.86 24.42 16.61
N SER A 95 6.04 25.27 17.23
CA SER A 95 6.17 26.73 17.21
C SER A 95 6.17 27.29 18.64
N GLU A 96 6.71 28.48 18.85
CA GLU A 96 6.73 29.13 20.17
C GLU A 96 5.33 29.40 20.74
N VAL A 97 4.29 29.32 19.90
CA VAL A 97 2.90 29.65 20.24
C VAL A 97 2.03 28.40 20.44
N SER A 98 2.47 27.22 20.00
CA SER A 98 1.69 25.98 20.05
C SER A 98 2.00 25.14 21.28
N THR A 99 0.99 24.43 21.79
CA THR A 99 1.22 23.45 22.86
C THR A 99 1.71 22.12 22.26
N SER A 100 2.43 21.33 23.04
CA SER A 100 2.86 19.98 22.61
C SER A 100 1.68 19.05 22.25
N SER A 101 0.47 19.34 22.73
CA SER A 101 -0.73 18.59 22.34
C SER A 101 -1.24 19.01 20.97
N ASP A 102 -1.23 20.31 20.67
CA ASP A 102 -1.65 20.86 19.37
C ASP A 102 -0.71 20.40 18.26
N ASP A 103 0.61 20.46 18.50
CA ASP A 103 1.64 19.98 17.57
C ASP A 103 1.44 18.50 17.21
N LYS A 104 1.06 17.68 18.20
CA LYS A 104 0.81 16.23 17.99
C LYS A 104 -0.47 15.97 17.21
N ALA A 105 -1.52 16.73 17.48
CA ALA A 105 -2.78 16.59 16.76
C ALA A 105 -2.62 17.01 15.29
N GLU A 106 -1.93 18.13 15.05
CA GLU A 106 -1.61 18.61 13.70
C GLU A 106 -0.68 17.63 12.95
N ALA A 107 0.37 17.11 13.61
CA ALA A 107 1.23 16.06 13.05
C ALA A 107 0.43 14.82 12.63
N ALA A 108 -0.50 14.38 13.47
CA ALA A 108 -1.33 13.21 13.18
C ALA A 108 -2.29 13.47 12.00
N ALA A 109 -2.86 14.67 11.89
CA ALA A 109 -3.72 15.05 10.78
C ALA A 109 -2.95 15.10 9.45
N LEU A 110 -1.81 15.79 9.42
CA LEU A 110 -0.94 15.87 8.23
C LEU A 110 -0.43 14.49 7.81
N TYR A 111 -0.12 13.62 8.78
CA TYR A 111 0.24 12.25 8.49
C TYR A 111 -0.91 11.48 7.82
N ALA A 112 -2.12 11.57 8.38
CA ALA A 112 -3.28 10.89 7.81
C ALA A 112 -3.55 11.35 6.37
N GLU A 113 -3.42 12.65 6.08
CA GLU A 113 -3.54 13.20 4.73
C GLU A 113 -2.48 12.63 3.79
N TYR A 114 -1.20 12.69 4.18
CA TYR A 114 -0.10 12.12 3.39
C TYR A 114 -0.30 10.63 3.10
N ALA A 115 -0.75 9.84 4.09
CA ALA A 115 -0.95 8.40 3.93
C ALA A 115 -2.08 8.09 2.92
N ILE A 116 -3.15 8.87 2.93
CA ILE A 116 -4.25 8.75 1.98
C ILE A 116 -3.78 9.14 0.56
N ASP A 117 -3.07 10.26 0.42
CA ASP A 117 -2.51 10.69 -0.86
C ASP A 117 -1.53 9.65 -1.44
N PHE A 118 -0.71 9.04 -0.58
CA PHE A 118 0.19 7.98 -0.98
C PHE A 118 -0.56 6.72 -1.44
N ALA A 119 -1.67 6.36 -0.79
CA ALA A 119 -2.52 5.24 -1.23
C ALA A 119 -3.16 5.50 -2.60
N VAL A 120 -3.62 6.74 -2.83
CA VAL A 120 -4.14 7.17 -4.14
C VAL A 120 -3.05 7.07 -5.21
N GLN A 121 -1.84 7.57 -4.91
CA GLN A 121 -0.72 7.52 -5.84
C GLN A 121 -0.26 6.09 -6.12
N SER A 122 -0.23 5.23 -5.11
CA SER A 122 0.10 3.80 -5.26
C SER A 122 -0.90 3.08 -6.15
N THR A 123 -2.19 3.41 -6.06
CA THR A 123 -3.23 2.86 -6.96
C THR A 123 -2.99 3.28 -8.41
N ARG A 124 -2.63 4.56 -8.65
CA ARG A 124 -2.26 5.04 -10.00
C ARG A 124 -1.03 4.33 -10.54
N TYR A 125 -0.02 4.12 -9.70
CA TYR A 125 1.18 3.39 -10.09
C TYR A 125 0.88 1.92 -10.41
N ALA A 126 0.03 1.26 -9.62
CA ALA A 126 -0.43 -0.11 -9.89
C ALA A 126 -1.13 -0.23 -11.26
N LEU A 127 -1.93 0.77 -11.64
CA LEU A 127 -2.54 0.82 -12.98
C LEU A 127 -1.47 0.89 -14.09
N ILE A 128 -0.47 1.75 -13.95
CA ILE A 128 0.63 1.86 -14.92
C ILE A 128 1.36 0.51 -15.07
N ALA A 129 1.69 -0.13 -13.94
CA ALA A 129 2.36 -1.43 -13.94
C ALA A 129 1.50 -2.53 -14.59
N ALA A 130 0.20 -2.58 -14.28
CA ALA A 130 -0.74 -3.54 -14.86
C ALA A 130 -0.90 -3.34 -16.37
N LEU A 131 -1.04 -2.10 -16.84
CA LEU A 131 -1.14 -1.80 -18.27
C LEU A 131 0.13 -2.21 -19.02
N LYS A 132 1.31 -1.94 -18.45
CA LYS A 132 2.59 -2.38 -19.02
C LYS A 132 2.68 -3.90 -19.12
N ALA A 133 2.21 -4.62 -18.10
CA ALA A 133 2.19 -6.08 -18.12
C ALA A 133 1.23 -6.62 -19.19
N ILE A 134 0.03 -6.04 -19.32
CA ILE A 134 -0.95 -6.42 -20.34
C ILE A 134 -0.38 -6.20 -21.76
N ASP A 135 0.22 -5.04 -22.02
CA ASP A 135 0.79 -4.70 -23.32
C ASP A 135 1.92 -5.65 -23.75
N LEU A 136 2.84 -5.94 -22.82
CA LEU A 136 3.94 -6.89 -23.06
C LEU A 136 3.44 -8.32 -23.29
N GLN A 137 2.40 -8.73 -22.54
CA GLN A 137 1.83 -10.06 -22.71
C GLN A 137 1.11 -10.21 -24.06
N MET A 138 0.34 -9.20 -24.48
CA MET A 138 -0.29 -9.18 -25.79
C MET A 138 0.75 -9.23 -26.92
N SER A 139 1.88 -8.53 -26.76
CA SER A 139 2.98 -8.55 -27.72
C SER A 139 3.64 -9.93 -27.81
N ALA A 140 3.85 -10.59 -26.67
CA ALA A 140 4.43 -11.93 -26.61
C ALA A 140 3.50 -13.01 -27.19
N GLU A 141 2.18 -12.87 -27.05
CA GLU A 141 1.19 -13.78 -27.63
C GLU A 141 1.18 -13.68 -29.15
N LYS A 142 1.17 -12.46 -29.72
CA LYS A 142 1.26 -12.24 -31.17
C LYS A 142 2.50 -12.88 -31.78
N GLN A 143 3.66 -12.67 -31.16
CA GLN A 143 4.92 -13.25 -31.65
C GLN A 143 4.89 -14.79 -31.66
N LYS A 144 4.24 -15.42 -30.67
CA LYS A 144 4.08 -16.88 -30.58
C LYS A 144 3.10 -17.44 -31.62
N GLU A 145 2.14 -16.64 -32.08
CA GLU A 145 1.22 -17.03 -33.14
C GLU A 145 1.92 -16.95 -34.50
N GLU A 146 2.65 -15.85 -34.76
CA GLU A 146 3.44 -15.66 -35.98
C GLU A 146 4.51 -16.76 -36.17
N THR A 147 5.26 -17.13 -35.13
CA THR A 147 6.25 -18.21 -35.22
C THR A 147 5.64 -19.59 -35.49
N LYS A 148 4.42 -19.86 -35.01
CA LYS A 148 3.74 -21.14 -35.25
C LYS A 148 3.18 -21.27 -36.66
N ASP A 149 2.85 -20.15 -37.29
CA ASP A 149 2.39 -20.12 -38.68
C ASP A 149 3.57 -20.16 -39.67
N GLU A 150 4.75 -19.69 -39.29
CA GLU A 150 5.99 -19.83 -40.09
C GLU A 150 6.61 -21.24 -40.05
N GLU A 151 6.32 -22.04 -39.02
CA GLU A 151 6.80 -23.42 -38.87
C GLU A 151 5.86 -24.48 -39.51
N LYS A 152 4.78 -24.05 -40.18
CA LYS A 152 3.79 -24.91 -40.86
C LYS A 152 3.89 -24.85 -42.38
#